data_AF-W9K6R8-F1
#
_entry.id   AF-W9K6R8-F1
#
_cell.length_a   1.000
_cell.length_b   1.000
_cell.length_c   1.000
_cell.angle_alpha   90.00
_cell.angle_beta   90.00
_cell.angle_gamma   90.00
#
_symmetry.space_group_name_H-M   'P 1'
#
loop_
_entity.id
_entity.type
_entity.pdbx_description
1 polymer ?
#
loop_
_entity_poly.entity_id
_entity_poly.type
_entity_poly.pdbx_seq_one_letter_code
_entity_poly.pdbx_strand_id
1 'polypeptide(L)'
;MGLTPIRIRSKRKFPSRGKPSPWQTITSIPDDKISPPKKMKRSLSNVLASRSTRWRPAIQALPAEILESIFLYSGNVALPRSAPIIGSKLSGRATLIRFIIWAFQDTWEQSFGDPEKFAAIDKNRVSGNWQLQSTILCLPWITAEFILQAQQTWVEKYARDQHYRHYLPRLDDDGDPFIYGHSHHFEGGVGHFNSQQCFEADYQEVLSWKPFERVGSWGGCDVHPKVRVPTILITGPWDEKNLRLLFWLRRGGLVYGLEEHDRSWEIQLDCLRNAFIDAPEPNVFITNLIDLTALCQGLPRDIAREQRRRIDQRLKWGADSVISKEILRQVYGTIGMFHDGFGTSSSPK
;
A
#
# COMPACT_ATOMS: atom_id res chain seq x y z
N MET A 1 -33.20 -1.63 -24.97
CA MET A 1 -32.29 -0.59 -25.48
C MET A 1 -31.45 -1.19 -26.60
N GLY A 2 -31.64 -0.73 -27.84
CA GLY A 2 -30.98 -1.30 -29.03
C GLY A 2 -29.55 -0.79 -29.19
N LEU A 3 -28.60 -1.71 -29.33
CA LEU A 3 -27.19 -1.38 -29.58
C LEU A 3 -27.00 -0.91 -31.02
N THR A 4 -26.29 0.20 -31.19
CA THR A 4 -25.94 0.77 -32.49
C THR A 4 -24.87 -0.08 -33.17
N PRO A 5 -25.07 -0.51 -34.43
CA PRO A 5 -24.10 -1.36 -35.12
C PRO A 5 -22.91 -0.53 -35.62
N ILE A 6 -21.71 -0.96 -35.23
CA ILE A 6 -20.44 -0.39 -35.71
C ILE A 6 -20.18 -0.92 -37.13
N ARG A 7 -20.28 -0.04 -38.14
CA ARG A 7 -19.93 -0.36 -39.53
C ARG A 7 -18.42 -0.35 -39.72
N ILE A 8 -17.79 -1.52 -39.70
CA ILE A 8 -16.38 -1.69 -40.08
C ILE A 8 -16.27 -1.61 -41.61
N ARG A 9 -15.43 -0.68 -42.09
CA ARG A 9 -15.21 -0.47 -43.52
C ARG A 9 -14.18 -1.48 -44.05
N SER A 10 -14.65 -2.52 -44.74
CA SER A 10 -13.78 -3.50 -45.39
C SER A 10 -12.98 -2.87 -46.55
N LYS A 11 -11.69 -3.22 -46.66
CA LYS A 11 -10.82 -2.90 -47.81
C LYS A 11 -11.26 -3.74 -49.02
N ARG A 12 -11.82 -3.13 -50.06
CA ARG A 12 -12.10 -3.82 -51.34
C ARG A 12 -10.79 -4.04 -52.12
N LYS A 13 -10.53 -5.30 -52.49
CA LYS A 13 -9.61 -5.70 -53.57
C LYS A 13 -10.28 -5.32 -54.91
N PHE A 14 -9.52 -4.73 -55.84
CA PHE A 14 -10.00 -4.43 -57.20
C PHE A 14 -9.97 -5.70 -58.07
N PRO A 15 -11.00 -5.97 -58.90
CA PRO A 15 -10.90 -6.96 -59.97
C PRO A 15 -10.33 -6.35 -61.25
N SER A 16 -9.57 -7.18 -61.97
CA SER A 16 -8.85 -6.87 -63.20
C SER A 16 -9.77 -6.69 -64.42
N ARG A 17 -9.30 -5.82 -65.33
CA ARG A 17 -9.80 -5.57 -66.70
C ARG A 17 -10.17 -6.84 -67.48
N GLY A 18 -11.25 -6.75 -68.28
CA GLY A 18 -11.31 -7.39 -69.60
C GLY A 18 -12.68 -7.86 -70.08
N LYS A 19 -13.38 -7.05 -70.88
CA LYS A 19 -13.82 -7.32 -72.27
C LYS A 19 -14.98 -6.38 -72.70
N PRO A 20 -15.06 -5.98 -73.98
CA PRO A 20 -16.02 -4.98 -74.49
C PRO A 20 -17.19 -5.60 -75.30
N SER A 21 -18.19 -4.76 -75.62
CA SER A 21 -19.04 -4.75 -76.84
C SER A 21 -20.54 -4.51 -76.51
N PRO A 22 -21.41 -4.08 -77.44
CA PRO A 22 -21.35 -2.93 -78.36
C PRO A 22 -22.63 -2.05 -78.21
N TRP A 23 -22.80 -1.10 -79.14
CA TRP A 23 -23.94 -0.19 -79.39
C TRP A 23 -23.55 1.28 -79.24
N GLN A 24 -23.05 1.79 -80.37
CA GLN A 24 -22.98 3.19 -80.78
C GLN A 24 -24.44 3.74 -80.89
N THR A 25 -24.81 5.02 -80.86
CA THR A 25 -24.22 6.21 -81.50
C THR A 25 -24.93 7.46 -80.94
N ILE A 26 -24.13 8.39 -80.41
CA ILE A 26 -24.11 9.85 -80.60
C ILE A 26 -25.45 10.62 -80.72
N THR A 27 -25.70 11.48 -79.73
CA THR A 27 -26.07 12.89 -79.97
C THR A 27 -25.37 13.78 -78.95
N SER A 28 -24.68 14.79 -79.46
CA SER A 28 -23.83 15.76 -78.78
C SER A 28 -24.63 16.78 -77.97
N ILE A 29 -24.40 16.81 -76.66
CA ILE A 29 -24.70 17.92 -75.76
C ILE A 29 -23.43 18.17 -74.95
N PRO A 30 -22.90 19.41 -74.83
CA PRO A 30 -21.81 19.70 -73.93
C PRO A 30 -22.37 19.75 -72.50
N ASP A 31 -22.52 18.57 -71.89
CA ASP A 31 -22.92 18.45 -70.49
C ASP A 31 -21.65 18.33 -69.64
N ASP A 32 -21.52 19.29 -68.73
CA ASP A 32 -20.35 19.57 -67.92
C ASP A 32 -20.12 18.41 -66.95
N LYS A 33 -19.34 17.41 -67.39
CA LYS A 33 -19.00 16.24 -66.58
C LYS A 33 -18.04 16.62 -65.46
N ILE A 34 -18.60 17.09 -64.35
CA ILE A 34 -17.95 17.13 -63.04
C ILE A 34 -17.69 15.68 -62.62
N SER A 35 -16.54 15.18 -63.04
CA SER A 35 -15.97 13.93 -62.56
C SER A 35 -15.81 14.05 -61.04
N PRO A 36 -16.29 13.11 -60.21
CA PRO A 36 -16.05 13.17 -58.78
C PRO A 36 -14.53 13.16 -58.57
N PRO A 37 -13.95 14.10 -57.81
CA PRO A 37 -12.51 14.24 -57.72
C PRO A 37 -11.92 12.92 -57.22
N LYS A 38 -11.04 12.32 -58.03
CA LYS A 38 -10.21 11.19 -57.64
C LYS A 38 -9.64 11.54 -56.27
N LYS A 39 -10.00 10.78 -55.23
CA LYS A 39 -9.43 10.96 -53.89
C LYS A 39 -7.91 10.81 -54.01
N MET A 40 -7.21 11.94 -54.08
CA MET A 40 -5.76 12.00 -54.10
C MET A 40 -5.28 11.24 -52.86
N LYS A 41 -4.61 10.11 -53.09
CA LYS A 41 -3.88 9.44 -52.02
C LYS A 41 -2.77 10.40 -51.62
N ARG A 42 -2.94 11.08 -50.48
CA ARG A 42 -1.92 11.97 -49.93
C ARG A 42 -0.61 11.20 -49.82
N SER A 43 0.48 11.77 -50.32
CA SER A 43 1.80 11.15 -50.17
C SER A 43 2.13 11.00 -48.69
N LEU A 44 2.92 9.99 -48.36
CA LEU A 44 3.36 9.72 -47.00
C LEU A 44 4.08 10.94 -46.41
N SER A 45 4.85 11.66 -47.24
CA SER A 45 5.48 12.94 -46.92
C SER A 45 4.47 14.04 -46.57
N ASN A 46 3.37 14.20 -47.32
CA ASN A 46 2.32 15.16 -46.98
C ASN A 46 1.56 14.79 -45.70
N VAL A 47 1.40 13.50 -45.42
CA VAL A 47 0.81 13.04 -44.15
C VAL A 47 1.74 13.33 -42.98
N LEU A 48 3.05 13.07 -43.12
CA LEU A 48 4.05 13.39 -42.10
C LEU A 48 4.19 14.90 -41.86
N ALA A 49 4.24 15.70 -42.93
CA ALA A 49 4.27 17.16 -42.84
C ALA A 49 2.99 17.72 -42.18
N SER A 50 1.82 17.15 -42.47
CA SER A 50 0.56 17.52 -41.80
C SER A 50 0.47 17.05 -40.35
N ARG A 51 1.31 16.09 -39.94
CA ARG A 51 1.42 15.63 -38.54
C ARG A 51 2.43 16.47 -37.78
N SER A 52 3.51 16.92 -38.43
CA SER A 52 4.51 17.80 -37.80
C SER A 52 3.97 19.22 -37.55
N THR A 53 3.03 19.70 -38.36
CA THR A 53 2.33 20.97 -38.13
C THR A 53 1.17 20.86 -37.14
N ARG A 54 0.77 19.65 -36.78
CA ARG A 54 -0.33 19.42 -35.83
C ARG A 54 0.23 19.50 -34.41
N TRP A 55 0.20 20.70 -33.84
CA TRP A 55 0.55 20.92 -32.44
C TRP A 55 -0.33 20.02 -31.57
N ARG A 56 0.26 18.97 -31.00
CA ARG A 56 -0.36 18.22 -29.92
C ARG A 56 0.16 18.87 -28.65
N PRO A 57 -0.71 19.43 -27.80
CA PRO A 57 -0.29 19.85 -26.47
C PRO A 57 0.35 18.62 -25.81
N ALA A 58 1.65 18.68 -25.58
CA ALA A 58 2.31 17.65 -24.81
C ALA A 58 1.70 17.70 -23.40
N ILE A 59 1.51 16.56 -22.76
CA ILE A 59 0.89 16.49 -21.42
C ILE A 59 1.58 17.43 -20.42
N GLN A 60 2.89 17.63 -20.55
CA GLN A 60 3.69 18.59 -19.77
C GLN A 60 3.27 20.07 -19.88
N ALA A 61 2.63 20.45 -20.99
CA ALA A 61 2.16 21.82 -21.24
C ALA A 61 0.82 22.12 -20.57
N LEU A 62 0.15 21.12 -19.99
CA LEU A 62 -1.09 21.32 -19.26
C LEU A 62 -0.85 22.16 -17.98
N PRO A 63 -1.85 22.96 -17.56
CA PRO A 63 -1.85 23.60 -16.25
C PRO A 63 -1.70 22.58 -15.11
N ALA A 64 -1.18 23.02 -13.96
CA ALA A 64 -0.92 22.14 -12.84
C ALA A 64 -2.21 21.44 -12.36
N GLU A 65 -3.31 22.17 -12.26
CA GLU A 65 -4.62 21.72 -11.78
C GLU A 65 -5.17 20.56 -12.61
N ILE A 66 -4.95 20.61 -13.93
CA ILE A 66 -5.35 19.54 -14.85
C ILE A 66 -4.45 18.32 -14.65
N LEU A 67 -3.14 18.52 -14.49
CA LEU A 67 -2.21 17.42 -14.19
C LEU A 67 -2.53 16.77 -12.84
N GLU A 68 -2.87 17.55 -11.82
CA GLU A 68 -3.27 17.05 -10.51
C GLU A 68 -4.53 16.19 -10.61
N SER A 69 -5.53 16.65 -11.35
CA SER A 69 -6.75 15.88 -11.57
C SER A 69 -6.44 14.55 -12.25
N ILE A 70 -5.66 14.57 -13.35
CA ILE A 70 -5.23 13.35 -14.03
C ILE A 70 -4.46 12.43 -13.07
N PHE A 71 -3.56 12.98 -12.26
CA PHE A 71 -2.77 12.22 -11.29
C PHE A 71 -3.65 11.52 -10.25
N LEU A 72 -4.55 12.25 -9.60
CA LEU A 72 -5.46 11.72 -8.57
C LEU A 72 -6.37 10.62 -9.16
N TYR A 73 -7.04 10.88 -10.28
CA TYR A 73 -7.95 9.90 -10.90
C TYR A 73 -7.22 8.68 -11.46
N SER A 74 -6.00 8.85 -11.98
CA SER A 74 -5.23 7.72 -12.52
C SER A 74 -4.59 6.87 -11.43
N GLY A 75 -4.33 7.41 -10.25
CA GLY A 75 -3.59 6.72 -9.19
C GLY A 75 -2.13 6.41 -9.56
N ASN A 76 -1.63 6.92 -10.70
CA ASN A 76 -0.42 6.40 -11.30
C ASN A 76 0.83 7.18 -10.84
N VAL A 77 1.58 6.59 -9.90
CA VAL A 77 2.84 7.15 -9.37
C VAL A 77 3.96 7.27 -10.42
N ALA A 78 3.82 6.63 -11.59
CA ALA A 78 4.76 6.81 -12.70
C ALA A 78 4.57 8.15 -13.43
N LEU A 79 3.40 8.80 -13.31
CA LEU A 79 3.13 10.07 -13.99
C LEU A 79 4.07 11.20 -13.54
N PRO A 80 4.24 11.49 -12.23
CA PRO A 80 5.24 12.46 -11.77
C PRO A 80 6.67 12.13 -12.21
N ARG A 81 6.97 10.83 -12.39
CA ARG A 81 8.31 10.35 -12.79
C ARG A 81 8.57 10.41 -14.29
N SER A 82 7.52 10.62 -15.10
CA SER A 82 7.61 10.59 -16.56
C SER A 82 8.36 11.78 -17.16
N ALA A 83 8.34 12.93 -16.50
CA ALA A 83 9.11 14.10 -16.89
C ALA A 83 9.36 15.04 -15.68
N PRO A 84 10.55 15.65 -15.54
CA PRO A 84 10.88 16.53 -14.40
C PRO A 84 9.88 17.68 -14.21
N ILE A 85 9.40 18.29 -15.29
CA ILE A 85 8.44 19.39 -15.23
C ILE A 85 7.04 18.95 -14.78
N ILE A 86 6.65 17.69 -15.06
CA ILE A 86 5.40 17.12 -14.56
C ILE A 86 5.58 16.81 -13.08
N GLY A 87 6.71 16.20 -12.72
CA GLY A 87 7.09 15.95 -11.33
C GLY A 87 7.06 17.22 -10.49
N SER A 88 7.68 18.31 -10.95
CA SER A 88 7.70 19.58 -10.21
C SER A 88 6.30 20.16 -9.99
N LYS A 89 5.41 20.07 -10.99
CA LYS A 89 4.02 20.53 -10.88
C LYS A 89 3.20 19.66 -9.91
N LEU A 90 3.50 18.38 -9.80
CA LEU A 90 2.76 17.42 -8.96
C LEU A 90 3.36 17.19 -7.56
N SER A 91 4.54 17.76 -7.29
CA SER A 91 5.23 17.61 -6.00
C SER A 91 4.75 18.60 -4.93
N GLY A 92 3.69 19.37 -5.22
CA GLY A 92 3.09 20.29 -4.25
C GLY A 92 2.57 19.54 -3.03
N ARG A 93 2.83 20.07 -1.83
CA ARG A 93 2.41 19.41 -0.57
C ARG A 93 0.91 19.11 -0.53
N ALA A 94 0.09 20.08 -0.95
CA ALA A 94 -1.36 19.92 -1.01
C ALA A 94 -1.79 18.79 -1.98
N THR A 95 -1.13 18.70 -3.13
CA THR A 95 -1.36 17.65 -4.14
C THR A 95 -1.07 16.27 -3.56
N LEU A 96 0.07 16.11 -2.87
CA LEU A 96 0.49 14.86 -2.27
C LEU A 96 -0.39 14.46 -1.07
N ILE A 97 -0.82 15.42 -0.24
CA ILE A 97 -1.82 15.18 0.82
C ILE A 97 -3.13 14.66 0.20
N ARG A 98 -3.64 15.33 -0.84
CA ARG A 98 -4.87 14.90 -1.53
C ARG A 98 -4.70 13.52 -2.15
N PHE A 99 -3.52 13.18 -2.64
CA PHE A 99 -3.22 11.85 -3.18
C PHE A 99 -3.25 10.76 -2.11
N ILE A 100 -2.74 11.02 -0.91
CA ILE A 100 -2.86 10.10 0.23
C ILE A 100 -4.33 9.96 0.63
N ILE A 101 -5.05 11.06 0.82
CA ILE A 101 -6.49 11.01 1.13
C ILE A 101 -7.21 10.18 0.07
N TRP A 102 -6.94 10.41 -1.21
CA TRP A 102 -7.56 9.66 -2.31
C TRP A 102 -7.34 8.14 -2.21
N ALA A 103 -6.17 7.71 -1.74
CA ALA A 103 -5.83 6.30 -1.64
C ALA A 103 -6.39 5.61 -0.39
N PHE A 104 -6.55 6.35 0.72
CA PHE A 104 -6.91 5.77 2.03
C PHE A 104 -8.32 6.14 2.51
N GLN A 105 -8.98 7.15 1.95
CA GLN A 105 -10.27 7.66 2.42
C GLN A 105 -11.36 6.59 2.51
N ASP A 106 -11.44 5.68 1.54
CA ASP A 106 -12.47 4.63 1.52
C ASP A 106 -12.28 3.64 2.68
N THR A 107 -11.03 3.41 3.09
CA THR A 107 -10.71 2.56 4.23
C THR A 107 -11.00 3.31 5.53
N TRP A 108 -10.59 4.59 5.62
CA TRP A 108 -10.87 5.42 6.80
C TRP A 108 -12.36 5.61 7.04
N GLU A 109 -13.17 5.81 6.00
CA GLU A 109 -14.62 6.00 6.12
C GLU A 109 -15.32 4.81 6.81
N GLN A 110 -14.77 3.60 6.69
CA GLN A 110 -15.36 2.40 7.26
C GLN A 110 -15.02 2.15 8.72
N SER A 111 -13.87 2.62 9.19
CA SER A 111 -13.24 2.12 10.41
C SER A 111 -12.68 3.21 11.33
N PHE A 112 -12.68 4.48 10.88
CA PHE A 112 -12.07 5.57 11.61
C PHE A 112 -12.65 5.69 13.03
N GLY A 113 -11.74 5.69 14.01
CA GLY A 113 -12.07 5.97 15.40
C GLY A 113 -12.88 4.90 16.13
N ASP A 114 -13.16 3.76 15.48
CA ASP A 114 -14.00 2.70 16.02
C ASP A 114 -13.45 1.30 15.66
N PRO A 115 -12.60 0.73 16.53
CA PRO A 115 -12.05 -0.62 16.33
C PRO A 115 -13.13 -1.71 16.26
N GLU A 116 -14.27 -1.52 16.94
CA GLU A 116 -15.32 -2.52 17.04
C GLU A 116 -16.10 -2.64 15.72
N LYS A 117 -16.30 -1.52 15.02
CA LYS A 117 -16.81 -1.54 13.63
C LYS A 117 -15.95 -2.40 12.74
N PHE A 118 -14.63 -2.31 12.87
CA PHE A 118 -13.73 -3.12 12.04
C PHE A 118 -13.75 -4.61 12.40
N ALA A 119 -13.77 -4.96 13.69
CA ALA A 119 -13.86 -6.36 14.12
C ALA A 119 -15.09 -7.08 13.53
N ALA A 120 -16.16 -6.34 13.23
CA ALA A 120 -17.37 -6.86 12.60
C ALA A 120 -17.30 -6.93 11.05
N ILE A 121 -16.32 -6.29 10.41
CA ILE A 121 -16.17 -6.27 8.95
C ILE A 121 -15.35 -7.48 8.49
N ASP A 122 -15.93 -8.29 7.61
CA ASP A 122 -15.17 -9.30 6.85
C ASP A 122 -14.02 -8.61 6.09
N LYS A 123 -12.78 -9.05 6.32
CA LYS A 123 -11.57 -8.50 5.68
C LYS A 123 -11.67 -8.46 4.15
N ASN A 124 -12.46 -9.34 3.55
CA ASN A 124 -12.69 -9.35 2.10
C ASN A 124 -13.66 -8.28 1.61
N ARG A 125 -14.36 -7.59 2.51
CA ARG A 125 -15.34 -6.55 2.24
C ARG A 125 -14.86 -5.14 2.61
N VAL A 126 -13.62 -5.02 3.08
CA VAL A 126 -12.99 -3.71 3.32
C VAL A 126 -12.87 -2.97 1.98
N SER A 127 -13.32 -1.71 1.96
CA SER A 127 -13.21 -0.85 0.79
C SER A 127 -11.84 -0.20 0.69
N GLY A 128 -11.53 0.27 -0.52
CA GLY A 128 -10.30 0.99 -0.82
C GLY A 128 -9.38 0.22 -1.76
N ASN A 129 -8.47 0.96 -2.37
CA ASN A 129 -7.54 0.41 -3.35
C ASN A 129 -6.24 -0.02 -2.66
N TRP A 130 -6.17 -1.29 -2.25
CA TRP A 130 -5.00 -1.85 -1.57
C TRP A 130 -3.73 -1.79 -2.44
N GLN A 131 -3.83 -1.91 -3.77
CA GLN A 131 -2.68 -1.78 -4.66
C GLN A 131 -2.10 -0.37 -4.62
N LEU A 132 -2.96 0.65 -4.62
CA LEU A 132 -2.54 2.04 -4.53
C LEU A 132 -1.94 2.36 -3.16
N GLN A 133 -2.57 1.91 -2.07
CA GLN A 133 -2.03 2.05 -0.71
C GLN A 133 -0.65 1.39 -0.60
N SER A 134 -0.49 0.16 -1.09
CA SER A 134 0.80 -0.55 -1.15
C SER A 134 1.84 0.23 -1.96
N THR A 135 1.43 0.80 -3.09
CA THR A 135 2.31 1.58 -3.96
C THR A 135 2.79 2.85 -3.26
N ILE A 136 1.91 3.56 -2.55
CA ILE A 136 2.22 4.79 -1.80
C ILE A 136 3.21 4.50 -0.67
N LEU A 137 3.01 3.41 0.08
CA LEU A 137 3.91 3.03 1.17
C LEU A 137 5.33 2.71 0.69
N CYS A 138 5.51 2.33 -0.57
CA CYS A 138 6.82 2.12 -1.19
C CYS A 138 7.48 3.41 -1.70
N LEU A 139 6.82 4.57 -1.64
CA LEU A 139 7.41 5.82 -2.12
C LEU A 139 8.45 6.37 -1.14
N PRO A 140 9.63 6.82 -1.60
CA PRO A 140 10.73 7.18 -0.71
C PRO A 140 10.44 8.39 0.19
N TRP A 141 9.53 9.26 -0.23
CA TRP A 141 9.14 10.46 0.51
C TRP A 141 8.02 10.22 1.53
N ILE A 142 7.40 9.03 1.55
CA ILE A 142 6.33 8.76 2.50
C ILE A 142 6.88 8.64 3.93
N THR A 143 6.16 9.22 4.88
CA THR A 143 6.44 9.14 6.33
C THR A 143 5.12 9.00 7.09
N ALA A 144 5.18 8.49 8.32
CA ALA A 144 4.02 8.46 9.20
C ALA A 144 3.41 9.86 9.37
N GLU A 145 4.24 10.88 9.62
CA GLU A 145 3.82 12.28 9.77
C GLU A 145 3.00 12.79 8.58
N PHE A 146 3.41 12.42 7.37
CA PHE A 146 2.75 12.90 6.17
C PHE A 146 1.39 12.21 5.96
N ILE A 147 1.29 10.93 6.33
CA ILE A 147 0.02 10.21 6.36
C ILE A 147 -0.90 10.76 7.46
N LEU A 148 -0.38 11.03 8.66
CA LEU A 148 -1.14 11.62 9.77
C LEU A 148 -1.68 13.00 9.39
N GLN A 149 -0.89 13.83 8.71
CA GLN A 149 -1.40 15.12 8.21
C GLN A 149 -2.53 14.93 7.20
N ALA A 150 -2.44 13.94 6.31
CA ALA A 150 -3.51 13.62 5.38
C ALA A 150 -4.77 13.14 6.11
N GLN A 151 -4.60 12.29 7.13
CA GLN A 151 -5.69 11.81 7.99
C GLN A 151 -6.36 12.98 8.72
N GLN A 152 -5.59 13.90 9.32
CA GLN A 152 -6.11 15.12 9.95
C GLN A 152 -6.96 15.94 8.97
N THR A 153 -6.42 16.19 7.77
CA THR A 153 -7.10 16.97 6.73
C THR A 153 -8.40 16.29 6.29
N TRP A 154 -8.42 14.96 6.22
CA TRP A 154 -9.62 14.20 5.91
C TRP A 154 -10.65 14.29 7.04
N VAL A 155 -10.25 14.10 8.30
CA VAL A 155 -11.17 14.17 9.44
C VAL A 155 -11.82 15.54 9.56
N GLU A 156 -11.03 16.61 9.45
CA GLU A 156 -11.54 17.98 9.54
C GLU A 156 -12.62 18.30 8.50
N LYS A 157 -12.59 17.59 7.37
CA LYS A 157 -13.48 17.79 6.23
C LYS A 157 -14.67 16.82 6.21
N TYR A 158 -14.47 15.57 6.63
CA TYR A 158 -15.44 14.48 6.41
C TYR A 158 -15.91 13.80 7.70
N ALA A 159 -15.16 13.89 8.79
CA ALA A 159 -15.41 13.11 10.01
C ALA A 159 -15.29 13.92 11.31
N ARG A 160 -15.45 15.25 11.26
CA ARG A 160 -15.27 16.15 12.41
C ARG A 160 -16.13 15.78 13.61
N ASP A 161 -17.37 15.37 13.34
CA ASP A 161 -18.36 15.03 14.37
C ASP A 161 -18.36 13.53 14.71
N GLN A 162 -17.44 12.75 14.15
CA GLN A 162 -17.32 11.34 14.47
C GLN A 162 -16.60 11.16 15.81
N HIS A 163 -17.01 10.14 16.55
CA HIS A 163 -16.32 9.71 17.75
C HIS A 163 -14.98 9.08 17.37
N TYR A 164 -13.90 9.55 17.96
CA TYR A 164 -12.59 8.93 17.80
C TYR A 164 -12.13 8.30 19.11
N ARG A 165 -11.54 7.11 19.02
CA ARG A 165 -10.85 6.42 20.13
C ARG A 165 -9.48 5.93 19.68
N HIS A 166 -8.56 5.81 20.63
CA HIS A 166 -7.23 5.26 20.39
C HIS A 166 -7.28 3.77 20.00
N TYR A 167 -6.31 3.35 19.20
CA TYR A 167 -6.25 1.99 18.64
C TYR A 167 -5.45 1.00 19.53
N LEU A 168 -5.13 1.39 20.75
CA LEU A 168 -4.40 0.59 21.74
C LEU A 168 -5.27 -0.54 22.34
N PRO A 169 -4.64 -1.59 22.90
CA PRO A 169 -5.35 -2.70 23.52
C PRO A 169 -6.14 -2.25 24.75
N ARG A 170 -7.40 -2.66 24.85
CA ARG A 170 -8.23 -2.38 26.04
C ARG A 170 -8.15 -3.44 27.11
N LEU A 171 -7.80 -4.65 26.70
CA LEU A 171 -7.64 -5.79 27.58
C LEU A 171 -6.20 -6.26 27.46
N ASP A 172 -5.65 -6.80 28.53
CA ASP A 172 -4.49 -7.67 28.44
C ASP A 172 -4.89 -9.01 27.78
N ASP A 173 -3.93 -9.93 27.68
CA ASP A 173 -4.19 -11.23 27.07
C ASP A 173 -4.96 -12.22 27.97
N ASP A 174 -5.06 -11.92 29.26
CA ASP A 174 -5.86 -12.65 30.24
C ASP A 174 -7.33 -12.15 30.25
N GLY A 175 -7.61 -11.02 29.57
CA GLY A 175 -8.93 -10.45 29.39
C GLY A 175 -9.30 -9.39 30.42
N ASP A 176 -8.34 -8.95 31.24
CA ASP A 176 -8.52 -7.90 32.23
C ASP A 176 -8.27 -6.50 31.62
N PRO A 177 -8.87 -5.42 32.16
CA PRO A 177 -8.66 -4.07 31.65
C PRO A 177 -7.17 -3.67 31.62
N PHE A 178 -6.68 -3.30 30.44
CA PHE A 178 -5.31 -2.87 30.26
C PHE A 178 -5.08 -1.47 30.83
N ILE A 179 -4.06 -1.32 31.68
CA ILE A 179 -3.74 -0.06 32.37
C ILE A 179 -2.65 0.67 31.60
N TYR A 180 -2.96 1.88 31.14
CA TYR A 180 -1.99 2.74 30.46
C TYR A 180 -1.10 3.48 31.46
N GLY A 181 0.19 3.59 31.15
CA GLY A 181 1.15 4.29 31.97
C GLY A 181 1.09 5.82 31.83
N HIS A 182 0.52 6.33 30.75
CA HIS A 182 0.58 7.75 30.40
C HIS A 182 -0.74 8.48 30.63
N SER A 183 -0.65 9.75 31.07
CA SER A 183 -1.81 10.63 31.28
C SER A 183 -2.33 11.20 29.95
N HIS A 184 -2.85 10.35 29.08
CA HIS A 184 -3.57 10.75 27.87
C HIS A 184 -4.98 10.16 27.90
N HIS A 185 -5.97 10.88 27.35
CA HIS A 185 -7.36 10.41 27.36
C HIS A 185 -7.60 9.39 26.24
N PHE A 186 -7.20 8.14 26.49
CA PHE A 186 -7.24 7.04 25.50
C PHE A 186 -8.66 6.57 25.15
N GLU A 187 -9.64 6.82 26.02
CA GLU A 187 -11.06 6.50 25.77
C GLU A 187 -11.63 7.28 24.57
N GLY A 188 -11.02 8.44 24.26
CA GLY A 188 -11.38 9.27 23.13
C GLY A 188 -12.62 10.14 23.37
N GLY A 189 -13.24 10.58 22.27
CA GLY A 189 -14.42 11.45 22.29
C GLY A 189 -14.75 12.06 20.93
N VAL A 190 -15.91 12.71 20.85
CA VAL A 190 -16.31 13.49 19.66
C VAL A 190 -15.44 14.75 19.57
N GLY A 191 -14.86 15.02 18.40
CA GLY A 191 -13.98 16.17 18.19
C GLY A 191 -12.63 16.10 18.91
N HIS A 192 -12.32 14.99 19.58
CA HIS A 192 -11.07 14.77 20.32
C HIS A 192 -9.88 14.41 19.40
N PHE A 193 -10.12 14.23 18.10
CA PHE A 193 -9.08 13.73 17.20
C PHE A 193 -8.08 14.82 16.80
N ASN A 194 -6.85 14.67 17.30
CA ASN A 194 -5.66 15.26 16.72
C ASN A 194 -4.72 14.12 16.31
N SER A 195 -4.61 13.88 15.01
CA SER A 195 -3.85 12.74 14.47
C SER A 195 -2.43 12.63 15.03
N GLN A 196 -1.72 13.75 15.16
CA GLN A 196 -0.33 13.78 15.59
C GLN A 196 -0.21 13.58 17.11
N GLN A 197 -1.04 14.24 17.91
CA GLN A 197 -1.03 14.07 19.37
C GLN A 197 -1.48 12.67 19.78
N CYS A 198 -2.55 12.16 19.15
CA CYS A 198 -3.03 10.80 19.42
C CYS A 198 -2.00 9.74 18.98
N PHE A 199 -1.33 9.95 17.84
CA PHE A 199 -0.24 9.07 17.41
C PHE A 199 0.93 9.10 18.39
N GLU A 200 1.35 10.28 18.85
CA GLU A 200 2.48 10.41 19.77
C GLU A 200 2.15 9.77 21.13
N ALA A 201 0.95 9.99 21.65
CA ALA A 201 0.51 9.35 22.88
C ALA A 201 0.56 7.81 22.78
N ASP A 202 0.04 7.25 21.67
CA ASP A 202 0.10 5.81 21.43
C ASP A 202 1.54 5.30 21.27
N TYR A 203 2.38 6.07 20.58
CA TYR A 203 3.78 5.74 20.36
C TYR A 203 4.57 5.69 21.67
N GLN A 204 4.41 6.70 22.53
CA GLN A 204 5.06 6.76 23.83
C GLN A 204 4.58 5.65 24.77
N GLU A 205 3.28 5.34 24.76
CA GLU A 205 2.73 4.25 25.56
C GLU A 205 3.37 2.91 25.16
N VAL A 206 3.41 2.58 23.86
CA VAL A 206 4.02 1.32 23.38
C VAL A 206 5.54 1.28 23.56
N LEU A 207 6.22 2.43 23.53
CA LEU A 207 7.64 2.51 23.88
C LEU A 207 7.91 2.15 25.34
N SER A 208 6.94 2.39 26.23
CA SER A 208 7.07 2.10 27.67
C SER A 208 6.83 0.63 28.04
N TRP A 209 6.27 -0.14 27.11
CA TRP A 209 5.94 -1.56 27.32
C TRP A 209 7.19 -2.41 27.50
N LYS A 210 7.04 -3.51 28.25
CA LYS A 210 8.08 -4.53 28.36
C LYS A 210 8.19 -5.30 27.04
N PRO A 211 9.29 -6.05 26.84
CA PRO A 211 9.40 -6.89 25.66
C PRO A 211 8.30 -7.94 25.64
N PHE A 212 7.64 -8.09 24.48
CA PHE A 212 6.51 -9.00 24.29
C PHE A 212 5.40 -8.80 25.33
N GLU A 213 5.02 -7.53 25.53
CA GLU A 213 3.97 -7.18 26.50
C GLU A 213 2.68 -7.96 26.20
N ARG A 214 2.11 -8.52 27.26
CA ARG A 214 0.95 -9.39 27.20
C ARG A 214 -0.30 -8.52 27.01
N VAL A 215 -0.59 -8.21 25.75
CA VAL A 215 -1.72 -7.36 25.36
C VAL A 215 -2.74 -8.13 24.54
N GLY A 216 -4.01 -7.77 24.71
CA GLY A 216 -5.08 -8.22 23.82
C GLY A 216 -4.90 -7.71 22.39
N SER A 217 -5.83 -8.08 21.51
CA SER A 217 -5.81 -7.60 20.13
C SER A 217 -5.98 -6.09 20.07
N TRP A 218 -5.19 -5.46 19.20
CA TRP A 218 -5.20 -4.01 19.02
C TRP A 218 -4.81 -3.63 17.59
N GLY A 219 -5.09 -2.38 17.24
CA GLY A 219 -5.05 -1.85 15.89
C GLY A 219 -6.46 -1.58 15.33
N GLY A 220 -6.58 -0.49 14.58
CA GLY A 220 -7.79 -0.13 13.84
C GLY A 220 -7.83 -0.78 12.46
N CYS A 221 -8.42 -0.09 11.50
CA CYS A 221 -8.33 -0.44 10.07
C CYS A 221 -8.09 0.83 9.26
N ASP A 222 -7.04 1.57 9.62
CA ASP A 222 -6.61 2.74 8.86
C ASP A 222 -5.97 2.35 7.52
N VAL A 223 -5.70 1.06 7.32
CA VAL A 223 -5.07 0.48 6.13
C VAL A 223 -5.85 -0.76 5.69
N HIS A 224 -6.03 -0.94 4.39
CA HIS A 224 -6.71 -2.13 3.87
C HIS A 224 -5.90 -3.40 4.22
N PRO A 225 -6.52 -4.49 4.71
CA PRO A 225 -5.82 -5.72 5.13
C PRO A 225 -4.93 -6.39 4.07
N LYS A 226 -5.18 -6.16 2.78
CA LYS A 226 -4.43 -6.73 1.65
C LYS A 226 -3.25 -5.87 1.21
N VAL A 227 -2.98 -4.79 1.94
CA VAL A 227 -1.83 -3.93 1.66
C VAL A 227 -0.54 -4.69 1.91
N ARG A 228 0.37 -4.60 0.94
CA ARG A 228 1.71 -5.17 1.08
C ARG A 228 2.61 -4.19 1.80
N VAL A 229 3.16 -4.64 2.92
CA VAL A 229 4.14 -3.84 3.67
C VAL A 229 5.45 -3.79 2.88
N PRO A 230 6.05 -2.60 2.70
CA PRO A 230 7.38 -2.48 2.12
C PRO A 230 8.39 -3.37 2.85
N THR A 231 9.17 -4.16 2.10
CA THR A 231 10.15 -5.12 2.66
C THR A 231 11.14 -4.46 3.63
N ILE A 232 11.51 -3.20 3.38
CA ILE A 232 12.42 -2.43 4.25
C ILE A 232 11.82 -2.18 5.65
N LEU A 233 10.49 -2.07 5.76
CA LEU A 233 9.80 -1.92 7.05
C LEU A 233 9.65 -3.26 7.78
N ILE A 234 9.77 -4.40 7.09
CA ILE A 234 9.70 -5.74 7.70
C ILE A 234 11.08 -6.20 8.15
N THR A 235 12.08 -6.03 7.29
CA THR A 235 13.41 -6.65 7.46
C THR A 235 14.36 -5.81 8.30
N GLY A 236 14.16 -4.49 8.39
CA GLY A 236 15.10 -3.59 9.05
C GLY A 236 16.49 -3.58 8.38
N PRO A 237 17.51 -2.98 9.02
CA PRO A 237 17.43 -2.22 10.27
C PRO A 237 16.56 -0.97 10.14
N TRP A 238 15.94 -0.54 11.24
CA TRP A 238 15.00 0.58 11.22
C TRP A 238 15.65 1.85 11.78
N ASP A 239 15.57 2.92 10.99
CA ASP A 239 15.72 4.28 11.51
C ASP A 239 14.41 4.76 12.13
N GLU A 240 14.45 5.92 12.80
CA GLU A 240 13.27 6.51 13.44
C GLU A 240 12.11 6.71 12.46
N LYS A 241 12.41 7.12 11.23
CA LYS A 241 11.41 7.30 10.17
C LYS A 241 10.66 5.99 9.89
N ASN A 242 11.40 4.90 9.67
CA ASN A 242 10.83 3.59 9.37
C ASN A 242 10.14 2.97 10.58
N LEU A 243 10.64 3.18 11.80
CA LEU A 243 9.97 2.74 13.04
C LEU A 243 8.61 3.39 13.20
N ARG A 244 8.51 4.71 13.03
CA ARG A 244 7.23 5.42 13.13
C ARG A 244 6.24 4.98 12.05
N LEU A 245 6.73 4.71 10.84
CA LEU A 245 5.88 4.21 9.75
C LEU A 245 5.42 2.76 10.00
N LEU A 246 6.30 1.89 10.51
CA LEU A 246 5.94 0.53 10.92
C LEU A 246 4.91 0.56 12.06
N PHE A 247 5.11 1.43 13.06
CA PHE A 247 4.15 1.63 14.14
C PHE A 247 2.80 2.12 13.62
N TRP A 248 2.78 3.07 12.69
CA TRP A 248 1.55 3.53 12.05
C TRP A 248 0.80 2.38 11.37
N LEU A 249 1.51 1.50 10.65
CA LEU A 249 0.91 0.30 10.03
C LEU A 249 0.35 -0.68 11.08
N ARG A 250 1.12 -0.95 12.14
CA ARG A 250 0.68 -1.83 13.24
C ARG A 250 -0.58 -1.31 13.91
N ARG A 251 -0.58 0.00 14.22
CA ARG A 251 -1.71 0.75 14.78
C ARG A 251 -2.91 0.78 13.82
N GLY A 252 -2.66 0.79 12.52
CA GLY A 252 -3.66 0.71 11.46
C GLY A 252 -4.24 -0.69 11.23
N GLY A 253 -3.88 -1.69 12.06
CA GLY A 253 -4.41 -3.05 12.02
C GLY A 253 -3.59 -4.05 11.22
N LEU A 254 -2.44 -3.64 10.68
CA LEU A 254 -1.63 -4.46 9.81
C LEU A 254 -0.48 -5.11 10.60
N VAL A 255 -0.53 -6.44 10.72
CA VAL A 255 0.49 -7.24 11.41
C VAL A 255 1.17 -8.15 10.40
N TYR A 256 2.49 -8.01 10.27
CA TYR A 256 3.27 -8.87 9.38
C TYR A 256 3.22 -10.34 9.85
N GLY A 257 3.08 -11.26 8.90
CA GLY A 257 3.16 -12.72 9.14
C GLY A 257 1.82 -13.44 9.30
N LEU A 258 0.72 -12.73 9.56
CA LEU A 258 -0.60 -13.37 9.73
C LEU A 258 -1.14 -13.95 8.42
N GLU A 259 -1.01 -13.25 7.29
CA GLU A 259 -1.54 -13.72 6.00
C GLU A 259 -0.54 -14.62 5.24
N GLU A 260 -1.04 -15.70 4.62
CA GLU A 260 -0.21 -16.73 3.97
C GLU A 260 0.58 -16.22 2.76
N HIS A 261 0.07 -15.21 2.06
CA HIS A 261 0.64 -14.75 0.78
C HIS A 261 1.90 -13.88 0.94
N ASP A 262 2.20 -13.42 2.16
CA ASP A 262 3.34 -12.55 2.48
C ASP A 262 4.50 -13.31 3.16
N ARG A 263 4.42 -14.64 3.24
CA ARG A 263 5.41 -15.50 3.92
C ARG A 263 6.49 -15.99 2.95
N SER A 264 7.53 -15.18 2.78
CA SER A 264 8.85 -15.68 2.35
C SER A 264 9.69 -15.93 3.59
N TRP A 265 10.15 -17.16 3.76
CA TRP A 265 10.99 -17.53 4.90
C TRP A 265 12.31 -16.76 4.89
N GLU A 266 12.79 -16.30 3.72
CA GLU A 266 13.96 -15.42 3.62
C GLU A 266 13.68 -14.06 4.28
N ILE A 267 12.54 -13.44 3.98
CA ILE A 267 12.13 -12.16 4.58
C ILE A 267 11.93 -12.32 6.10
N GLN A 268 11.30 -13.43 6.53
CA GLN A 268 11.14 -13.75 7.94
C GLN A 268 12.49 -13.91 8.64
N LEU A 269 13.44 -14.61 8.01
CA LEU A 269 14.78 -14.81 8.57
C LEU A 269 15.55 -13.50 8.68
N ASP A 270 15.49 -12.63 7.68
CA ASP A 270 16.15 -11.33 7.70
C ASP A 270 15.59 -10.44 8.81
N CYS A 271 14.26 -10.41 8.96
CA CYS A 271 13.60 -9.73 10.07
C CYS A 271 14.03 -10.30 11.44
N LEU A 272 14.00 -11.63 11.61
CA LEU A 272 14.41 -12.30 12.84
C LEU A 272 15.87 -11.97 13.22
N ARG A 273 16.75 -11.96 12.22
CA ARG A 273 18.16 -11.63 12.41
C ARG A 273 18.36 -10.17 12.79
N ASN A 274 17.83 -9.25 12.00
CA ASN A 274 18.03 -7.83 12.21
C ASN A 274 17.32 -7.30 13.47
N ALA A 275 16.20 -7.90 13.87
CA ALA A 275 15.50 -7.51 15.10
C ALA A 275 16.14 -8.08 16.37
N PHE A 276 16.61 -9.34 16.33
CA PHE A 276 16.94 -10.08 17.55
C PHE A 276 18.34 -10.71 17.54
N ILE A 277 18.72 -11.45 16.50
CA ILE A 277 19.92 -12.32 16.57
C ILE A 277 21.22 -11.55 16.28
N ASP A 278 21.19 -10.65 15.31
CA ASP A 278 22.36 -9.92 14.81
C ASP A 278 22.40 -8.48 15.35
N ALA A 279 21.27 -7.97 15.88
CA ALA A 279 21.20 -6.69 16.56
C ALA A 279 22.13 -6.69 17.79
N PRO A 280 23.02 -5.68 17.98
CA PRO A 280 23.89 -5.60 19.15
C PRO A 280 23.11 -5.66 20.47
N GLU A 281 21.97 -4.98 20.52
CA GLU A 281 20.95 -5.07 21.57
C GLU A 281 19.58 -5.11 20.87
N PRO A 282 18.76 -6.15 21.06
CA PRO A 282 17.40 -6.22 20.51
C PRO A 282 16.54 -5.04 20.96
N ASN A 283 15.83 -4.43 20.02
CA ASN A 283 14.97 -3.29 20.30
C ASN A 283 13.64 -3.74 20.92
N VAL A 284 13.39 -3.36 22.17
CA VAL A 284 12.14 -3.66 22.90
C VAL A 284 10.91 -3.23 22.11
N PHE A 285 10.95 -2.06 21.49
CA PHE A 285 9.80 -1.54 20.72
C PHE A 285 9.42 -2.50 19.59
N ILE A 286 10.41 -3.04 18.85
CA ILE A 286 10.17 -3.99 17.75
C ILE A 286 9.50 -5.27 18.24
N THR A 287 9.82 -5.73 19.46
CA THR A 287 9.21 -6.95 20.05
C THR A 287 7.70 -6.82 20.19
N ASN A 288 7.18 -5.59 20.31
CA ASN A 288 5.75 -5.29 20.46
C ASN A 288 5.06 -4.93 19.13
N LEU A 289 5.82 -4.70 18.06
CA LEU A 289 5.27 -4.40 16.73
C LEU A 289 5.13 -5.63 15.82
N ILE A 290 5.96 -6.65 16.06
CA ILE A 290 6.05 -7.84 15.20
C ILE A 290 5.48 -9.05 15.93
N ASP A 291 4.70 -9.87 15.22
CA ASP A 291 4.27 -11.16 15.73
C ASP A 291 5.41 -12.18 15.62
N LEU A 292 6.07 -12.44 16.76
CA LEU A 292 7.17 -13.41 16.84
C LEU A 292 6.75 -14.83 16.46
N THR A 293 5.51 -15.21 16.77
CA THR A 293 4.95 -16.52 16.44
C THR A 293 4.86 -16.67 14.93
N ALA A 294 4.27 -15.69 14.26
CA ALA A 294 4.16 -15.66 12.80
C ALA A 294 5.53 -15.57 12.11
N LEU A 295 6.50 -14.91 12.73
CA LEU A 295 7.87 -14.78 12.23
C LEU A 295 8.62 -16.12 12.26
N CYS A 296 8.44 -16.91 13.31
CA CYS A 296 9.08 -18.21 13.45
C CYS A 296 8.36 -19.32 12.68
N GLN A 297 7.06 -19.16 12.42
CA GLN A 297 6.26 -20.11 11.67
C GLN A 297 6.70 -20.15 10.19
N GLY A 298 7.04 -21.35 9.71
CA GLY A 298 7.38 -21.57 8.28
C GLY A 298 8.88 -21.54 7.96
N LEU A 299 9.74 -21.28 8.96
CA LEU A 299 11.19 -21.38 8.76
C LEU A 299 11.62 -22.82 8.44
N PRO A 300 12.56 -23.05 7.49
CA PRO A 300 13.14 -24.37 7.28
C PRO A 300 13.81 -24.90 8.56
N ARG A 301 13.68 -26.20 8.83
CA ARG A 301 14.13 -26.82 10.09
C ARG A 301 15.63 -26.65 10.35
N ASP A 302 16.44 -26.75 9.31
CA ASP A 302 17.89 -26.54 9.34
C ASP A 302 18.24 -25.09 9.68
N ILE A 303 17.54 -24.13 9.06
CA ILE A 303 17.68 -22.70 9.34
C ILE A 303 17.28 -22.37 10.79
N ALA A 304 16.16 -22.90 11.26
CA ALA A 304 15.69 -22.73 12.63
C ALA A 304 16.68 -23.28 13.67
N ARG A 305 17.23 -24.48 13.44
CA ARG A 305 18.27 -25.09 14.29
C ARG A 305 19.53 -24.23 14.33
N GLU A 306 19.97 -23.74 13.17
CA GLU A 306 21.15 -22.87 13.10
C GLU A 306 20.92 -21.56 13.87
N GLN A 307 19.76 -20.92 13.72
CA GLN A 307 19.46 -19.69 14.46
C GLN A 307 19.41 -19.94 15.98
N ARG A 308 18.83 -21.06 16.44
CA ARG A 308 18.85 -21.43 17.86
C ARG A 308 20.25 -21.68 18.40
N ARG A 309 21.13 -22.31 17.62
CA ARG A 309 22.54 -22.50 17.98
C ARG A 309 23.26 -21.16 18.16
N ARG A 310 23.00 -20.19 17.27
CA ARG A 310 23.56 -18.83 17.38
C ARG A 310 23.06 -18.12 18.64
N ILE A 311 21.76 -18.22 18.93
CA ILE A 311 21.18 -17.64 20.16
C ILE A 311 21.79 -18.28 21.41
N ASP A 312 21.94 -19.61 21.46
CA ASP A 312 22.56 -20.30 22.60
C ASP A 312 24.01 -19.86 22.83
N GLN A 313 24.79 -19.69 21.76
CA GLN A 313 26.15 -19.14 21.84
C GLN A 313 26.16 -17.71 22.38
N ARG A 314 25.24 -16.87 21.91
CA ARG A 314 25.08 -15.49 22.37
C ARG A 314 24.64 -15.41 23.84
N LEU A 315 23.72 -16.27 24.28
CA LEU A 315 23.31 -16.33 25.68
C LEU A 315 24.43 -16.76 26.63
N LYS A 316 25.31 -17.66 26.18
CA LYS A 316 26.45 -18.18 26.98
C LYS A 316 27.63 -17.21 27.05
N TRP A 317 27.97 -16.62 25.91
CA TRP A 317 29.24 -15.88 25.75
C TRP A 317 29.06 -14.40 25.40
N GLY A 318 27.84 -13.98 25.06
CA GLY A 318 27.51 -12.60 24.73
C GLY A 318 27.47 -11.69 25.95
N ALA A 319 27.91 -10.45 25.74
CA ALA A 319 27.87 -9.37 26.73
C ALA A 319 26.51 -8.63 26.73
N ASP A 320 25.42 -9.35 26.39
CA ASP A 320 24.08 -8.80 26.31
C ASP A 320 23.54 -8.32 27.67
N SER A 321 22.78 -7.23 27.65
CA SER A 321 22.02 -6.77 28.80
C SER A 321 21.00 -7.80 29.30
N VAL A 322 20.49 -7.62 30.53
CA VAL A 322 19.49 -8.53 31.11
C VAL A 322 18.23 -8.61 30.25
N ILE A 323 17.77 -7.45 29.74
CA ILE A 323 16.59 -7.34 28.88
C ILE A 323 16.84 -8.08 27.56
N SER A 324 18.01 -7.88 26.95
CA SER A 324 18.37 -8.56 25.70
C SER A 324 18.47 -10.06 25.83
N LYS A 325 19.01 -10.56 26.95
CA LYS A 325 18.99 -12.00 27.26
C LYS A 325 17.57 -12.54 27.41
N GLU A 326 16.66 -11.76 27.98
CA GLU A 326 15.26 -12.16 28.10
C GLU A 326 14.57 -12.26 26.73
N ILE A 327 14.77 -11.25 25.87
CA ILE A 327 14.26 -11.28 24.50
C ILE A 327 14.79 -12.50 23.75
N LEU A 328 16.10 -12.76 23.83
CA LEU A 328 16.74 -13.89 23.16
C LEU A 328 16.21 -15.24 23.68
N ARG A 329 15.91 -15.38 24.97
CA ARG A 329 15.28 -16.61 25.51
C ARG A 329 13.88 -16.81 24.95
N GLN A 330 13.07 -15.76 24.89
CA GLN A 330 11.74 -15.83 24.30
C GLN A 330 11.81 -16.27 22.83
N VAL A 331 12.67 -15.62 22.03
CA VAL A 331 12.90 -15.97 20.62
C VAL A 331 13.38 -17.42 20.48
N TYR A 332 14.33 -17.86 21.32
CA TYR A 332 14.81 -19.25 21.32
C TYR A 332 13.68 -20.24 21.59
N GLY A 333 12.82 -19.94 22.58
CA GLY A 333 11.67 -20.74 22.95
C GLY A 333 10.66 -20.85 21.81
N THR A 334 10.28 -19.72 21.20
CA THR A 334 9.30 -19.69 20.11
C THR A 334 9.78 -20.43 18.87
N ILE A 335 11.07 -20.33 18.49
CA ILE A 335 11.62 -21.16 17.40
C ILE A 335 11.53 -22.65 17.76
N GLY A 336 11.83 -23.02 19.01
CA GLY A 336 11.72 -24.40 19.48
C GLY A 336 10.30 -24.97 19.36
N MET A 337 9.27 -24.19 19.73
CA MET A 337 7.86 -24.61 19.68
C MET A 337 7.45 -25.17 18.30
N PHE A 338 7.92 -24.57 17.20
CA PHE A 338 7.54 -24.99 15.85
C PHE A 338 8.41 -26.10 15.25
N HIS A 339 9.58 -26.37 15.82
CA HIS A 339 10.60 -27.21 15.18
C HIS A 339 11.09 -28.39 16.02
N ASP A 340 10.75 -28.44 17.31
CA ASP A 340 11.15 -29.52 18.23
C ASP A 340 10.13 -30.66 18.34
N GLY A 341 9.01 -30.60 17.60
CA GLY A 341 8.09 -31.73 17.49
C GLY A 341 7.05 -31.85 18.61
N PHE A 342 6.68 -30.75 19.28
CA PHE A 342 5.39 -30.69 19.99
C PHE A 342 4.28 -30.72 18.93
N GLY A 343 3.80 -31.93 18.64
CA GLY A 343 2.81 -32.18 17.60
C GLY A 343 1.54 -31.38 17.85
N THR A 344 1.13 -30.59 16.85
CA THR A 344 -0.29 -30.39 16.60
C THR A 344 -0.87 -31.77 16.28
N SER A 345 -1.54 -32.34 17.29
CA SER A 345 -2.49 -33.42 17.09
C SER A 345 -3.50 -33.00 16.02
N SER A 346 -3.55 -33.78 14.94
CA SER A 346 -4.72 -34.00 14.08
C SER A 346 -5.53 -32.77 13.62
N SER A 347 -5.37 -32.40 12.35
CA SER A 347 -6.51 -31.94 11.55
C SER A 347 -7.49 -33.11 11.40
N PRO A 348 -8.78 -32.98 11.75
CA PRO A 348 -9.81 -33.77 11.11
C PRO A 348 -10.08 -33.23 9.70
N LYS A 349 -10.46 -34.15 8.82
CA LYS A 349 -10.67 -34.01 7.38
C LYS A 349 -11.65 -32.92 6.96
#